data_AF-A0A8X6MQ59-F1
#
_entry.id   AF-A0A8X6MQ59-F1
#
_cell.length_a   1.000
_cell.length_b   1.000
_cell.length_c   1.000
_cell.angle_alpha   90.00
_cell.angle_beta   90.00
_cell.angle_gamma   90.00
#
_symmetry.space_group_name_H-M   'P 1'
#
loop_
_entity.id
_entity.type
_entity.pdbx_description
1 polymer ?
#
loop_
_entity_poly.entity_id
_entity_poly.type
_entity_poly.pdbx_seq_one_letter_code
_entity_poly.pdbx_strand_id
1 'polypeptide(L)'
;MAAGCAQGSILSPFLYNLFTSYFPHHATVSVCFFTDGTAVLAQGANLKYTIKALQNYLNNLEIWLTDWRIAINVDKTQTIIFKKYCKNLALEPGNRSSRYGDLVAGQVRNFLLSSHQARIFCGRQISINVEFALLERKMASDEPTHQNIRGLIFPKAPFFTRKNIEDTLDNVPHDGDIIIASYPKTGTTWLQYIVMQIVSKGKLFPDFDECIFKHVPFLEMAGTSVLDNLEKPRMYKHHCPYNMVQKNDKAKFLYIYRRPEDTIISYYHFLHTLELNPPELDDFFENFLSGEIGYGNYCDHVLSYYAHKNDENVLLISYEKLLLNRRDEILRIAKFLGEEYYQNLVEDESLLEKVLERTNFDYMKKNLSLTHPNLKKEGERKTVNFFRKGVIGDGKKSLSSDQLKRLKDSVMEKLKGSELLQEWMN
;
A
#
# COMPACT_ATOMS: atom_id res chain seq x y z
N MET A 1 22.30 -34.13 28.55
CA MET A 1 21.93 -33.91 29.97
C MET A 1 20.48 -33.44 30.02
N ALA A 2 19.64 -34.06 30.83
CA ALA A 2 18.24 -33.64 30.99
C ALA A 2 18.17 -32.38 31.87
N ALA A 3 17.52 -31.31 31.39
CA ALA A 3 17.20 -30.12 32.16
C ALA A 3 15.71 -30.14 32.54
N GLY A 4 15.38 -29.71 33.77
CA GLY A 4 14.01 -29.60 34.28
C GLY A 4 13.95 -29.54 35.80
N CYS A 5 12.92 -28.88 36.35
CA CYS A 5 12.63 -28.84 37.78
C CYS A 5 11.63 -29.96 38.12
N ALA A 6 11.79 -30.60 39.28
CA ALA A 6 10.87 -31.65 39.69
C ALA A 6 9.48 -31.06 40.03
N GLN A 7 8.40 -31.73 39.59
CA GLN A 7 7.03 -31.38 39.99
C GLN A 7 6.91 -31.33 41.51
N GLY A 8 6.42 -30.21 42.03
CA GLY A 8 6.31 -29.97 43.47
C GLY A 8 7.59 -29.45 44.12
N SER A 9 8.65 -29.16 43.35
CA SER A 9 9.83 -28.47 43.87
C SER A 9 9.48 -27.06 44.33
N ILE A 10 10.05 -26.65 45.48
CA ILE A 10 9.97 -25.29 46.03
C ILE A 10 10.48 -24.24 45.02
N LEU A 11 11.38 -24.62 44.11
CA LEU A 11 11.91 -23.72 43.08
C LEU A 11 10.97 -23.54 41.87
N SER A 12 9.93 -24.37 41.73
CA SER A 12 9.07 -24.36 40.53
C SER A 12 8.34 -23.03 40.33
N PRO A 13 7.71 -22.40 41.35
CA PRO A 13 7.03 -21.12 41.18
C PRO A 13 7.99 -19.98 40.79
N PHE A 14 9.19 -19.97 41.36
CA PHE A 14 10.21 -18.96 41.06
C PHE A 14 10.73 -19.08 39.62
N LEU A 15 11.06 -20.32 39.20
CA LEU A 15 11.50 -20.58 37.83
C LEU A 15 10.38 -20.34 36.80
N TYR A 16 9.12 -20.58 37.16
CA TYR A 16 7.97 -20.25 36.31
C TYR A 16 7.82 -18.73 36.12
N ASN A 17 8.00 -17.94 37.18
CA ASN A 17 7.95 -16.48 37.08
C ASN A 17 9.09 -15.92 36.22
N LEU A 18 10.30 -16.48 36.33
CA LEU A 18 11.42 -16.13 35.45
C LEU A 18 11.13 -16.54 33.99
N PHE A 19 10.59 -17.74 33.78
CA PHE A 19 10.22 -18.21 32.45
C PHE A 19 9.20 -17.27 31.79
N THR A 20 8.11 -16.90 32.49
CA THR A 20 7.08 -16.03 31.91
C THR A 20 7.54 -14.58 31.75
N SER A 21 8.42 -14.07 32.63
CA SER A 21 8.94 -12.70 32.52
C SER A 21 9.93 -12.50 31.38
N TYR A 22 10.68 -13.55 31.02
CA TYR A 22 11.71 -13.49 29.97
C TYR A 22 11.27 -14.12 28.65
N PHE A 23 10.02 -14.58 28.55
CA PHE A 23 9.51 -15.18 27.32
C PHE A 23 9.45 -14.16 26.17
N PRO A 24 9.78 -14.52 24.92
CA PRO A 24 9.83 -13.57 23.82
C PRO A 24 8.47 -12.92 23.53
N HIS A 25 8.45 -11.59 23.53
CA HIS A 25 7.31 -10.78 23.11
C HIS A 25 7.52 -10.24 21.69
N HIS A 26 6.43 -10.05 20.95
CA HIS A 26 6.46 -9.50 19.61
C HIS A 26 5.23 -8.62 19.34
N ALA A 27 5.41 -7.55 18.57
CA ALA A 27 4.39 -6.51 18.40
C ALA A 27 3.09 -7.03 17.75
N THR A 28 3.17 -8.06 16.91
CA THR A 28 2.04 -8.62 16.14
C THR A 28 1.60 -10.01 16.62
N VAL A 29 2.19 -10.51 17.70
CA VAL A 29 1.92 -11.86 18.22
C VAL A 29 1.63 -11.78 19.71
N SER A 30 0.45 -12.26 20.08
CA SER A 30 0.01 -12.38 21.46
C SER A 30 0.40 -13.74 22.03
N VAL A 31 0.96 -13.74 23.24
CA VAL A 31 1.32 -14.97 23.95
C VAL A 31 0.41 -15.12 25.16
N CYS A 32 -0.18 -16.30 25.32
CA CYS A 32 -1.01 -16.62 26.48
C CYS A 32 -0.45 -17.85 27.18
N PHE A 33 -0.15 -17.72 28.48
CA PHE A 33 0.34 -18.83 29.30
C PHE A 33 -0.82 -19.53 30.01
N PHE A 34 -0.85 -20.86 29.89
CA PHE A 34 -1.76 -21.74 30.61
C PHE A 34 -0.96 -22.72 31.46
N THR A 35 -1.64 -23.40 32.37
CA THR A 35 -1.02 -24.37 33.28
C THR A 35 -0.40 -25.57 32.55
N ASP A 36 -0.86 -25.86 31.34
CA ASP A 36 -0.51 -27.02 30.52
C ASP A 36 -0.02 -26.67 29.10
N GLY A 37 0.11 -25.38 28.77
CA GLY A 37 0.53 -24.94 27.43
C GLY A 37 0.80 -23.43 27.32
N THR A 38 1.29 -22.99 26.16
CA THR A 38 1.50 -21.59 25.81
C THR A 38 0.89 -21.34 24.44
N ALA A 39 -0.20 -20.60 24.34
CA ALA A 39 -0.77 -20.24 23.04
C ALA A 39 -0.02 -19.06 22.43
N VAL A 40 0.24 -19.13 21.12
CA VAL A 40 0.88 -18.08 20.33
C VAL A 40 -0.08 -17.68 19.23
N LEU A 41 -0.68 -16.50 19.37
CA LEU A 41 -1.75 -16.01 18.52
C LEU A 41 -1.23 -14.88 17.63
N ALA A 42 -1.30 -15.07 16.31
CA ALA A 42 -1.07 -14.01 15.34
C ALA A 42 -2.42 -13.64 14.69
N GLN A 43 -2.73 -12.35 14.69
CA GLN A 43 -3.96 -11.81 14.09
C GLN A 43 -3.60 -10.75 13.06
N GLY A 44 -4.24 -10.79 11.90
CA GLY A 44 -4.04 -9.81 10.83
C GLY A 44 -5.04 -9.99 9.69
N ALA A 45 -5.26 -8.95 8.89
CA ALA A 45 -6.22 -8.98 7.78
C ALA A 45 -5.71 -9.77 6.56
N ASN A 46 -4.40 -10.01 6.46
CA ASN A 46 -3.77 -10.73 5.35
C ASN A 46 -3.15 -12.05 5.84
N LEU A 47 -3.71 -13.18 5.38
CA LEU A 47 -3.25 -14.52 5.78
C LEU A 47 -1.75 -14.75 5.53
N LYS A 48 -1.21 -14.27 4.41
CA LYS A 48 0.21 -14.44 4.06
C LYS A 48 1.12 -13.64 5.01
N TYR A 49 0.69 -12.44 5.39
CA TYR A 49 1.40 -11.63 6.37
C TYR A 49 1.29 -12.22 7.77
N THR A 50 0.10 -12.66 8.19
CA THR A 50 -0.09 -13.27 9.51
C THR A 50 0.72 -14.56 9.65
N ILE A 51 0.82 -15.36 8.57
CA ILE A 51 1.74 -16.50 8.49
C ILE A 51 3.19 -16.05 8.61
N LYS A 52 3.61 -15.00 7.89
CA LYS A 52 4.99 -14.49 7.95
C LYS A 52 5.35 -13.92 9.33
N ALA A 53 4.44 -13.18 9.96
CA ALA A 53 4.60 -12.66 11.31
C ALA A 53 4.73 -13.80 12.32
N LEU A 54 3.89 -14.82 12.19
CA LEU A 54 3.95 -16.01 13.02
C LEU A 54 5.25 -16.80 12.81
N GLN A 55 5.68 -16.97 11.55
CA GLN A 55 6.93 -17.65 11.22
C GLN A 55 8.16 -16.89 11.75
N ASN A 56 8.18 -15.57 11.63
CA ASN A 56 9.25 -14.74 12.19
C ASN A 56 9.31 -14.86 13.72
N TYR A 57 8.15 -14.85 14.38
CA TYR A 57 8.07 -15.07 15.80
C TYR A 57 8.58 -16.46 16.20
N LEU A 58 8.21 -17.49 15.45
CA LEU A 58 8.67 -18.86 15.69
C LEU A 58 10.18 -19.01 15.56
N ASN A 59 10.79 -18.38 14.56
CA ASN A 59 12.25 -18.38 14.41
C ASN A 59 12.94 -17.71 15.62
N ASN A 60 12.39 -16.61 16.14
CA ASN A 60 12.92 -15.96 17.34
C ASN A 60 12.70 -16.80 18.61
N LEU A 61 11.53 -17.46 18.70
CA LEU A 61 11.21 -18.35 19.80
C LEU A 61 12.15 -19.57 19.80
N GLU A 62 12.48 -20.13 18.64
CA GLU A 62 13.43 -21.23 18.51
C GLU A 62 14.82 -20.89 19.07
N ILE A 63 15.33 -19.69 18.76
CA ILE A 63 16.60 -19.19 19.30
C ILE A 63 16.51 -19.13 20.84
N TRP A 64 15.45 -18.50 21.37
CA TRP A 64 15.27 -18.37 22.81
C TRP A 64 15.14 -19.73 23.51
N LEU A 65 14.37 -20.67 22.95
CA LEU A 65 14.20 -22.01 23.50
C LEU A 65 15.53 -22.78 23.53
N THR A 66 16.36 -22.58 22.50
CA THR A 66 17.71 -23.17 22.43
C THR A 66 18.61 -22.63 23.52
N ASP A 67 18.63 -21.31 23.71
CA ASP A 67 19.43 -20.64 24.75
C ASP A 67 19.01 -21.07 26.16
N TRP A 68 17.70 -21.19 26.38
CA TRP A 68 17.11 -21.61 27.66
C TRP A 68 17.09 -23.13 27.85
N ARG A 69 17.54 -23.91 26.86
CA ARG A 69 17.56 -25.39 26.86
C ARG A 69 16.18 -25.99 27.12
N ILE A 70 15.14 -25.35 26.59
CA ILE A 70 13.75 -25.76 26.65
C ILE A 70 13.42 -26.49 25.35
N ALA A 71 12.66 -27.58 25.44
CA ALA A 71 12.26 -28.34 24.27
C ALA A 71 10.78 -28.12 23.94
N ILE A 72 10.45 -28.21 22.67
CA ILE A 72 9.05 -28.21 22.24
C ILE A 72 8.56 -29.65 22.24
N ASN A 73 7.38 -29.87 22.79
CA ASN A 73 6.70 -31.14 22.62
C ASN A 73 6.02 -31.14 21.25
N VAL A 74 6.69 -31.73 20.27
CA VAL A 74 6.20 -31.74 18.89
C VAL A 74 4.88 -32.50 18.79
N ASP A 75 4.73 -33.60 19.55
CA ASP A 75 3.53 -34.45 19.54
C ASP A 75 2.28 -33.74 20.08
N LYS A 76 2.46 -32.69 20.87
CA LYS A 76 1.37 -31.91 21.48
C LYS A 76 1.24 -30.48 20.92
N THR A 77 2.15 -30.07 20.03
CA THR A 77 2.06 -28.78 19.36
C THR A 77 1.02 -28.85 18.25
N GLN A 78 0.07 -27.92 18.25
CA GLN A 78 -1.04 -27.91 17.29
C GLN A 78 -1.12 -26.57 16.58
N THR A 79 -1.38 -26.61 15.27
CA THR A 79 -1.68 -25.42 14.48
C THR A 79 -3.16 -25.36 14.20
N ILE A 80 -3.84 -24.30 14.66
CA ILE A 80 -5.27 -24.08 14.49
C ILE A 80 -5.48 -22.83 13.64
N ILE A 81 -6.06 -23.01 12.46
CA ILE A 81 -6.41 -21.90 11.57
C ILE A 81 -7.91 -21.63 11.69
N PHE A 82 -8.30 -20.49 12.28
CA PHE A 82 -9.69 -20.05 12.31
C PHE A 82 -9.99 -19.26 11.03
N LYS A 83 -10.43 -19.98 9.99
CA LYS A 83 -10.90 -19.41 8.73
C LYS A 83 -12.42 -19.37 8.70
N LYS A 84 -13.04 -18.28 8.26
CA LYS A 84 -14.52 -18.19 8.24
C LYS A 84 -15.03 -18.48 6.81
N TYR A 85 -15.40 -19.75 6.57
CA TYR A 85 -16.04 -20.37 5.39
C TYR A 85 -15.19 -20.75 4.14
N CYS A 86 -15.35 -22.02 3.77
CA CYS A 86 -15.23 -22.74 2.48
C CYS A 86 -13.88 -23.20 1.86
N LYS A 87 -13.86 -24.55 1.73
CA LYS A 87 -13.15 -25.52 0.88
C LYS A 87 -11.63 -25.69 1.03
N ASN A 88 -11.30 -26.89 1.51
CA ASN A 88 -9.99 -27.52 1.66
C ASN A 88 -9.00 -27.14 0.55
N LEU A 89 -7.98 -26.36 0.92
CA LEU A 89 -6.71 -26.36 0.19
C LEU A 89 -5.93 -27.60 0.67
N ALA A 90 -5.91 -28.63 -0.18
CA ALA A 90 -5.02 -29.77 0.00
C ALA A 90 -3.58 -29.31 -0.29
N LEU A 91 -2.68 -29.52 0.66
CA LEU A 91 -1.24 -29.49 0.40
C LEU A 91 -0.88 -30.85 -0.21
N GLU A 92 -0.49 -30.90 -1.49
CA GLU A 92 -0.05 -32.15 -2.12
C GLU A 92 1.45 -32.44 -1.94
N PRO A 93 1.86 -33.73 -1.90
CA PRO A 93 3.22 -34.16 -1.53
C PRO A 93 4.10 -34.63 -2.72
N GLY A 94 5.42 -34.39 -2.64
CA GLY A 94 6.49 -35.07 -3.40
C GLY A 94 7.04 -34.30 -4.63
N ASN A 95 8.34 -34.21 -4.93
CA ASN A 95 9.41 -35.22 -4.86
C ASN A 95 10.82 -34.66 -4.53
N ARG A 96 11.48 -35.32 -3.54
CA ARG A 96 12.91 -35.53 -3.16
C ARG A 96 14.02 -34.73 -3.91
N SER A 97 15.09 -34.21 -3.28
CA SER A 97 15.81 -34.61 -2.05
C SER A 97 16.69 -33.49 -1.42
N SER A 98 16.64 -33.28 -0.10
CA SER A 98 17.77 -33.48 0.85
C SER A 98 17.53 -32.77 2.20
N ARG A 99 17.52 -33.57 3.28
CA ARG A 99 17.78 -33.26 4.71
C ARG A 99 17.24 -31.94 5.28
N TYR A 100 16.07 -31.97 5.91
CA TYR A 100 15.88 -31.99 7.38
C TYR A 100 14.37 -31.91 7.69
N GLY A 101 13.83 -33.00 8.25
CA GLY A 101 12.65 -33.04 9.13
C GLY A 101 11.32 -32.48 8.60
N ASP A 102 10.63 -33.24 7.76
CA ASP A 102 9.23 -33.00 7.38
C ASP A 102 8.27 -33.06 8.60
N LEU A 103 7.36 -32.09 8.72
CA LEU A 103 6.20 -32.15 9.63
C LEU A 103 4.91 -32.34 8.82
N VAL A 104 4.24 -33.46 9.09
CA VAL A 104 3.04 -33.97 8.40
C VAL A 104 1.77 -33.48 9.11
N ALA A 105 0.76 -33.06 8.34
CA ALA A 105 -0.54 -32.63 8.86
C ALA A 105 -1.46 -33.81 9.22
N GLY A 106 -2.17 -33.73 10.34
CA GLY A 106 -3.13 -34.77 10.77
C GLY A 106 -4.22 -34.30 11.73
N GLN A 107 -5.47 -34.41 11.25
CA GLN A 107 -6.78 -34.45 11.95
C GLN A 107 -7.21 -33.34 12.93
N VAL A 108 -8.27 -32.64 12.51
CA VAL A 108 -9.15 -31.80 13.33
C VAL A 108 -10.03 -32.68 14.24
N ARG A 109 -10.00 -32.45 15.56
CA ARG A 109 -11.05 -32.89 16.49
C ARG A 109 -11.48 -31.72 17.38
N ASN A 110 -12.79 -31.43 17.38
CA ASN A 110 -13.45 -30.52 18.32
C ASN A 110 -13.31 -31.04 19.76
N PHE A 111 -12.92 -30.22 20.74
CA PHE A 111 -13.35 -30.46 22.13
C PHE A 111 -13.45 -29.19 23.00
N LEU A 112 -14.42 -29.26 23.90
CA LEU A 112 -14.92 -28.27 24.85
C LEU A 112 -13.98 -28.05 26.06
N LEU A 113 -14.03 -26.83 26.59
CA LEU A 113 -13.50 -26.44 27.90
C LEU A 113 -14.13 -27.26 29.04
N SER A 114 -13.32 -27.93 29.85
CA SER A 114 -13.70 -28.31 31.22
C SER A 114 -12.54 -28.05 32.17
N SER A 115 -12.81 -27.22 33.18
CA SER A 115 -11.96 -26.96 34.32
C SER A 115 -11.80 -28.23 35.18
N HIS A 116 -10.56 -28.54 35.58
CA HIS A 116 -10.12 -28.97 36.91
C HIS A 116 -8.75 -29.67 36.86
N GLN A 117 -7.92 -29.35 37.86
CA GLN A 117 -6.63 -29.94 38.27
C GLN A 117 -5.34 -29.46 37.57
N ALA A 118 -4.48 -28.87 38.41
CA ALA A 118 -3.09 -28.57 38.13
C ALA A 118 -2.26 -29.83 37.85
N ARG A 119 -1.50 -29.85 36.76
CA ARG A 119 -0.42 -30.82 36.53
C ARG A 119 0.81 -30.12 35.96
N ILE A 120 1.73 -29.75 36.85
CA ILE A 120 3.13 -29.43 36.52
C ILE A 120 3.79 -30.75 36.11
N PHE A 121 4.15 -30.99 34.85
CA PHE A 121 4.81 -32.26 34.49
C PHE A 121 6.27 -32.30 34.98
N CYS A 122 6.61 -33.35 35.75
CA CYS A 122 7.98 -33.73 36.11
C CYS A 122 8.59 -34.66 35.08
N GLY A 123 9.90 -34.49 34.82
CA GLY A 123 10.78 -35.59 34.39
C GLY A 123 11.00 -35.72 32.88
N ARG A 124 12.10 -35.10 32.42
CA ARG A 124 12.67 -35.08 31.07
C ARG A 124 11.98 -34.09 30.10
N GLN A 125 12.70 -32.99 29.83
CA GLN A 125 12.36 -31.87 28.94
C GLN A 125 11.08 -31.10 29.35
N ILE A 126 11.26 -29.82 29.72
CA ILE A 126 10.16 -28.85 29.68
C ILE A 126 9.61 -28.91 28.27
N SER A 127 8.33 -29.19 28.17
CA SER A 127 7.58 -29.49 26.96
C SER A 127 6.44 -28.49 26.93
N ILE A 128 6.56 -27.46 26.09
CA ILE A 128 5.50 -26.44 25.92
C ILE A 128 4.61 -26.88 24.78
N ASN A 129 3.30 -26.95 25.01
CA ASN A 129 2.32 -27.10 23.95
C ASN A 129 2.07 -25.71 23.37
N VAL A 130 2.38 -25.51 22.08
CA VAL A 130 2.04 -24.26 21.41
C VAL A 130 0.80 -24.45 20.56
N GLU A 131 -0.25 -23.69 20.89
CA GLU A 131 -1.44 -23.57 20.05
C GLU A 131 -1.33 -22.30 19.21
N PHE A 132 -1.31 -22.48 17.89
CA PHE A 132 -1.37 -21.38 16.94
C PHE A 132 -2.82 -21.10 16.60
N ALA A 133 -3.26 -19.85 16.71
CA ALA A 133 -4.58 -19.43 16.32
C ALA A 133 -4.44 -18.33 15.25
N LEU A 134 -5.15 -18.46 14.13
CA LEU A 134 -5.25 -17.46 13.06
C LEU A 134 -6.69 -17.01 12.97
N LEU A 135 -7.00 -15.73 13.25
CA LEU A 135 -8.40 -15.25 13.34
C LEU A 135 -8.70 -14.24 12.22
N GLU A 136 -9.45 -14.69 11.21
CA GLU A 136 -9.86 -13.89 10.05
C GLU A 136 -11.00 -12.92 10.42
N ARG A 137 -10.84 -11.62 10.11
CA ARG A 137 -11.93 -10.63 10.19
C ARG A 137 -12.73 -10.61 8.89
N LYS A 138 -14.04 -10.38 9.05
CA LYS A 138 -15.09 -10.34 8.02
C LYS A 138 -14.64 -9.56 6.77
N MET A 139 -14.46 -10.25 5.63
CA MET A 139 -14.42 -9.59 4.33
C MET A 139 -15.85 -9.22 3.92
N ALA A 140 -16.05 -7.98 3.46
CA ALA A 140 -17.26 -7.65 2.71
C ALA A 140 -17.02 -8.04 1.24
N SER A 141 -17.95 -8.85 0.72
CA SER A 141 -17.98 -9.51 -0.60
C SER A 141 -16.84 -10.51 -0.88
N ASP A 142 -17.20 -11.69 -1.39
CA ASP A 142 -16.26 -12.74 -1.86
C ASP A 142 -15.47 -12.33 -3.10
N GLU A 143 -15.70 -11.13 -3.64
CA GLU A 143 -14.97 -10.64 -4.79
C GLU A 143 -13.64 -10.00 -4.38
N PRO A 144 -12.53 -10.35 -5.05
CA PRO A 144 -11.23 -9.73 -4.77
C PRO A 144 -11.31 -8.23 -5.06
N THR A 145 -10.79 -7.41 -4.15
CA THR A 145 -10.71 -5.94 -4.27
C THR A 145 -9.62 -5.48 -5.24
N HIS A 146 -8.82 -6.42 -5.75
CA HIS A 146 -7.71 -6.21 -6.64
C HIS A 146 -7.71 -7.24 -7.77
N GLN A 147 -7.02 -6.94 -8.86
CA GLN A 147 -6.84 -7.81 -10.01
C GLN A 147 -5.38 -7.76 -10.48
N ASN A 148 -4.81 -8.89 -10.89
CA ASN A 148 -3.48 -8.94 -11.49
C ASN A 148 -3.57 -8.82 -13.01
N ILE A 149 -2.85 -7.86 -13.59
CA ILE A 149 -2.78 -7.61 -15.03
C ILE A 149 -1.31 -7.42 -15.39
N ARG A 150 -0.80 -8.30 -16.26
CA ARG A 150 0.62 -8.31 -16.70
C ARG A 150 1.63 -8.31 -15.55
N GLY A 151 1.30 -9.00 -14.45
CA GLY A 151 2.17 -9.11 -13.27
C GLY A 151 2.04 -7.97 -12.27
N LEU A 152 1.29 -6.91 -12.56
CA LEU A 152 1.05 -5.80 -11.63
C LEU A 152 -0.35 -5.90 -11.00
N ILE A 153 -0.46 -5.48 -9.75
CA ILE A 153 -1.73 -5.41 -9.02
C ILE A 153 -2.43 -4.11 -9.40
N PHE A 154 -3.71 -4.19 -9.73
CA PHE A 154 -4.59 -3.05 -9.96
C PHE A 154 -5.83 -3.13 -9.06
N PRO A 155 -6.47 -2.00 -8.71
CA PRO A 155 -7.78 -2.01 -8.06
C PRO A 155 -8.81 -2.79 -8.90
N LYS A 156 -9.79 -3.41 -8.26
CA LYS A 156 -10.94 -4.01 -8.95
C LYS A 156 -12.23 -3.34 -8.49
N ALA A 157 -12.91 -2.70 -9.42
CA ALA A 157 -14.18 -2.00 -9.19
C ALA A 157 -15.01 -1.98 -10.50
N PRO A 158 -16.33 -1.73 -10.46
CA PRO A 158 -17.18 -1.73 -11.66
C PRO A 158 -16.70 -0.77 -12.77
N PHE A 159 -16.13 0.37 -12.39
CA PHE A 159 -15.56 1.38 -13.28
C PHE A 159 -14.05 1.21 -13.49
N PHE A 160 -13.43 0.16 -12.95
CA PHE A 160 -11.99 -0.11 -13.05
C PHE A 160 -11.81 -1.52 -13.60
N THR A 161 -12.13 -1.68 -14.89
CA THR A 161 -12.23 -3.00 -15.55
C THR A 161 -10.89 -3.46 -16.10
N ARG A 162 -10.69 -4.79 -16.18
CA ARG A 162 -9.53 -5.38 -16.85
C ARG A 162 -9.33 -4.82 -18.25
N LYS A 163 -10.42 -4.73 -19.03
CA LYS A 163 -10.40 -4.21 -20.40
C LYS A 163 -9.84 -2.79 -20.46
N ASN A 164 -10.36 -1.86 -19.64
CA ASN A 164 -9.89 -0.48 -19.65
C ASN A 164 -8.41 -0.38 -19.29
N ILE A 165 -7.94 -1.19 -18.35
CA ILE A 165 -6.52 -1.21 -17.95
C ILE A 165 -5.66 -1.77 -19.08
N GLU A 166 -6.03 -2.90 -19.69
CA GLU A 166 -5.28 -3.47 -20.81
C GLU A 166 -5.25 -2.51 -22.01
N ASP A 167 -6.38 -1.89 -22.35
CA ASP A 167 -6.46 -0.86 -23.39
C ASP A 167 -5.57 0.34 -23.05
N THR A 168 -5.52 0.78 -21.79
CA THR A 168 -4.64 1.87 -21.33
C THR A 168 -3.17 1.52 -21.52
N LEU A 169 -2.78 0.29 -21.22
CA LEU A 169 -1.40 -0.19 -21.38
C LEU A 169 -0.98 -0.31 -22.85
N ASP A 170 -1.93 -0.60 -23.74
CA ASP A 170 -1.71 -0.76 -25.18
C ASP A 170 -1.95 0.53 -25.99
N ASN A 171 -2.48 1.59 -25.36
CA ASN A 171 -2.74 2.86 -26.00
C ASN A 171 -1.45 3.57 -26.41
N VAL A 172 -1.20 3.67 -27.71
CA VAL A 172 -0.09 4.46 -28.28
C VAL A 172 -0.46 5.94 -28.29
N PRO A 173 0.27 6.81 -27.55
CA PRO A 173 0.02 8.24 -27.58
C PRO A 173 0.22 8.83 -28.98
N HIS A 174 -0.56 9.85 -29.32
CA HIS A 174 -0.37 10.58 -30.57
C HIS A 174 0.51 11.81 -30.36
N ASP A 175 1.00 12.36 -31.47
CA ASP A 175 1.79 13.58 -31.49
C ASP A 175 1.05 14.73 -30.80
N GLY A 176 1.71 15.37 -29.83
CA GLY A 176 1.16 16.50 -29.08
C GLY A 176 0.24 16.11 -27.92
N ASP A 177 0.03 14.82 -27.64
CA ASP A 177 -0.67 14.40 -26.42
C ASP A 177 0.08 14.87 -25.17
N ILE A 178 -0.68 15.26 -24.15
CA ILE A 178 -0.17 15.60 -22.82
C ILE A 178 -0.66 14.56 -21.82
N ILE A 179 0.27 13.84 -21.22
CA ILE A 179 0.01 12.67 -20.40
C ILE A 179 0.41 12.97 -18.97
N ILE A 180 -0.54 12.89 -18.06
CA ILE A 180 -0.32 13.12 -16.63
C ILE A 180 -0.24 11.78 -15.93
N ALA A 181 0.95 11.43 -15.48
CA ALA A 181 1.22 10.17 -14.81
C ALA A 181 1.61 10.39 -13.34
N SER A 182 1.33 9.40 -12.51
CA SER A 182 1.69 9.44 -11.08
C SER A 182 1.41 8.10 -10.43
N TYR A 183 2.12 7.77 -9.36
CA TYR A 183 1.58 6.81 -8.41
C TYR A 183 0.35 7.43 -7.71
N PRO A 184 -0.66 6.65 -7.27
CA PRO A 184 -1.80 7.22 -6.57
C PRO A 184 -1.41 8.11 -5.40
N LYS A 185 -2.09 9.26 -5.29
CA LYS A 185 -2.00 10.18 -4.14
C LYS A 185 -0.67 10.94 -3.99
N THR A 186 0.11 11.04 -5.05
CA THR A 186 1.30 11.91 -5.11
C THR A 186 1.00 13.34 -5.58
N GLY A 187 -0.22 13.65 -6.05
CA GLY A 187 -0.60 15.01 -6.46
C GLY A 187 -1.24 15.14 -7.84
N THR A 188 -1.71 14.03 -8.42
CA THR A 188 -2.27 13.95 -9.79
C THR A 188 -3.35 14.98 -10.07
N THR A 189 -4.35 15.10 -9.19
CA THR A 189 -5.43 16.10 -9.36
C THR A 189 -4.88 17.51 -9.37
N TRP A 190 -3.84 17.79 -8.57
CA TRP A 190 -3.27 19.12 -8.52
C TRP A 190 -2.54 19.46 -9.82
N LEU A 191 -1.67 18.55 -10.27
CA LEU A 191 -0.98 18.68 -11.55
C LEU A 191 -1.96 18.78 -12.73
N GLN A 192 -3.00 17.94 -12.74
CA GLN A 192 -4.07 17.97 -13.75
C GLN A 192 -4.69 19.36 -13.89
N TYR A 193 -5.08 19.99 -12.79
CA TYR A 193 -5.71 21.30 -12.82
C TYR A 193 -4.72 22.43 -13.11
N ILE A 194 -3.44 22.29 -12.75
CA ILE A 194 -2.37 23.21 -13.19
C ILE A 194 -2.23 23.18 -14.71
N VAL A 195 -2.03 22.00 -15.29
CA VAL A 195 -1.87 21.83 -16.74
C VAL A 195 -3.10 22.37 -17.48
N MET A 196 -4.31 22.07 -16.99
CA MET A 196 -5.54 22.61 -17.57
C MET A 196 -5.62 24.13 -17.52
N GLN A 197 -5.24 24.79 -16.41
CA GLN A 197 -5.25 26.26 -16.33
C GLN A 197 -4.27 26.89 -17.32
N ILE A 198 -3.09 26.28 -17.47
CA ILE A 198 -2.07 26.74 -18.43
C ILE A 198 -2.60 26.60 -19.86
N VAL A 199 -3.05 25.41 -20.25
CA VAL A 199 -3.50 25.11 -21.61
C VAL A 199 -4.75 25.91 -21.98
N SER A 200 -5.67 26.09 -21.04
CA SER A 200 -6.93 26.80 -21.27
C SER A 200 -6.84 28.32 -21.12
N LYS A 201 -5.66 28.88 -20.81
CA LYS A 201 -5.44 30.31 -20.55
C LYS A 201 -6.37 30.86 -19.46
N GLY A 202 -6.50 30.13 -18.36
CA GLY A 202 -7.22 30.61 -17.20
C GLY A 202 -8.75 30.47 -17.26
N LYS A 203 -9.30 29.57 -18.07
CA LYS A 203 -10.75 29.31 -18.12
C LYS A 203 -11.24 28.64 -16.83
N LEU A 204 -12.54 28.71 -16.56
CA LEU A 204 -13.15 28.01 -15.41
C LEU A 204 -13.08 26.50 -15.62
N PHE A 205 -12.97 25.77 -14.51
CA PHE A 205 -12.86 24.32 -14.56
C PHE A 205 -14.23 23.66 -14.78
N PRO A 206 -14.26 22.52 -15.47
CA PRO A 206 -15.36 21.57 -15.34
C PRO A 206 -15.41 21.02 -13.91
N ASP A 207 -16.53 20.42 -13.53
CA ASP A 207 -16.62 19.68 -12.27
C ASP A 207 -15.65 18.47 -12.26
N PHE A 208 -15.34 17.95 -11.06
CA PHE A 208 -14.33 16.90 -10.90
C PHE A 208 -14.69 15.65 -11.71
N ASP A 209 -15.94 15.20 -11.64
CA ASP A 209 -16.38 13.97 -12.30
C ASP A 209 -16.33 14.15 -13.81
N GLU A 210 -16.82 15.28 -14.33
CA GLU A 210 -16.72 15.59 -15.76
C GLU A 210 -15.25 15.63 -16.21
N CYS A 211 -14.35 16.16 -15.37
CA CYS A 211 -12.94 16.19 -15.67
C CYS A 211 -12.33 14.77 -15.82
N ILE A 212 -12.68 13.83 -14.94
CA ILE A 212 -12.21 12.43 -14.97
C ILE A 212 -12.69 11.67 -16.23
N PHE A 213 -13.79 12.08 -16.85
CA PHE A 213 -14.39 11.33 -17.96
C PHE A 213 -14.33 12.05 -19.31
N LYS A 214 -14.17 13.37 -19.35
CA LYS A 214 -14.32 14.16 -20.60
C LYS A 214 -13.21 15.15 -20.91
N HIS A 215 -12.54 15.73 -19.92
CA HIS A 215 -11.57 16.82 -20.17
C HIS A 215 -10.12 16.35 -20.03
N VAL A 216 -9.81 15.62 -18.97
CA VAL A 216 -8.52 14.95 -18.80
C VAL A 216 -8.80 13.54 -18.26
N PRO A 217 -9.29 12.64 -19.14
CA PRO A 217 -9.83 11.37 -18.70
C PRO A 217 -8.81 10.50 -17.99
N PHE A 218 -9.26 9.78 -16.96
CA PHE A 218 -8.47 8.75 -16.31
C PHE A 218 -8.68 7.44 -17.06
N LEU A 219 -7.71 7.00 -17.86
CA LEU A 219 -7.94 5.96 -18.86
C LEU A 219 -8.32 4.61 -18.27
N GLU A 220 -7.77 4.24 -17.13
CA GLU A 220 -8.12 3.00 -16.43
C GLU A 220 -9.59 2.98 -15.97
N MET A 221 -10.22 4.15 -15.87
CA MET A 221 -11.64 4.31 -15.55
C MET A 221 -12.52 4.61 -16.75
N ALA A 222 -12.14 5.59 -17.56
CA ALA A 222 -12.93 6.09 -18.69
C ALA A 222 -12.82 5.19 -19.94
N GLY A 223 -11.76 4.39 -20.05
CA GLY A 223 -11.39 3.67 -21.26
C GLY A 223 -10.71 4.59 -22.29
N THR A 224 -10.05 4.02 -23.29
CA THR A 224 -9.29 4.77 -24.30
C THR A 224 -10.16 5.36 -25.41
N SER A 225 -11.36 4.81 -25.62
CA SER A 225 -12.30 5.30 -26.65
C SER A 225 -12.77 6.75 -26.44
N VAL A 226 -12.62 7.28 -25.22
CA VAL A 226 -12.94 8.69 -24.95
C VAL A 226 -11.94 9.65 -25.62
N LEU A 227 -10.73 9.18 -25.94
CA LEU A 227 -9.66 10.00 -26.52
C LEU A 227 -10.02 10.54 -27.91
N ASP A 228 -10.87 9.83 -28.66
CA ASP A 228 -11.32 10.23 -29.99
C ASP A 228 -12.21 11.49 -29.96
N ASN A 229 -12.80 11.79 -28.80
CA ASN A 229 -13.68 12.94 -28.59
C ASN A 229 -12.97 14.14 -27.95
N LEU A 230 -11.66 14.03 -27.66
CA LEU A 230 -10.91 15.12 -27.03
C LEU A 230 -10.43 16.14 -28.08
N GLU A 231 -10.61 17.41 -27.77
CA GLU A 231 -9.99 18.50 -28.50
C GLU A 231 -8.46 18.49 -28.33
N LYS A 232 -7.74 19.00 -29.33
CA LYS A 232 -6.28 19.13 -29.25
C LYS A 232 -5.85 20.40 -28.47
N PRO A 233 -4.75 20.36 -27.71
CA PRO A 233 -3.96 19.17 -27.39
C PRO A 233 -4.74 18.23 -26.47
N ARG A 234 -4.71 16.92 -26.77
CA ARG A 234 -5.43 15.94 -25.96
C ARG A 234 -4.69 15.74 -24.65
N MET A 235 -5.42 15.80 -23.55
CA MET A 235 -4.90 15.60 -22.21
C MET A 235 -5.54 14.36 -21.60
N TYR A 236 -4.78 13.49 -20.97
CA TYR A 236 -5.33 12.38 -20.19
C TYR A 236 -4.35 11.97 -19.09
N LYS A 237 -4.82 11.12 -18.18
CA LYS A 237 -4.01 10.65 -17.06
C LYS A 237 -4.08 9.14 -16.88
N HIS A 238 -3.05 8.61 -16.26
CA HIS A 238 -3.00 7.24 -15.78
C HIS A 238 -2.11 7.12 -14.54
N HIS A 239 -2.22 5.98 -13.87
CA HIS A 239 -1.41 5.56 -12.74
C HIS A 239 -0.51 4.38 -13.07
N CYS A 240 -0.41 3.95 -14.33
CA CYS A 240 0.49 2.89 -14.75
C CYS A 240 1.99 3.29 -14.69
N PRO A 241 2.91 2.35 -14.35
CA PRO A 241 4.35 2.55 -14.47
C PRO A 241 4.81 2.86 -15.91
N TYR A 242 5.90 3.61 -16.06
CA TYR A 242 6.40 4.04 -17.37
C TYR A 242 6.80 2.84 -18.26
N ASN A 243 7.39 1.80 -17.67
CA ASN A 243 7.81 0.60 -18.39
C ASN A 243 6.64 -0.26 -18.91
N MET A 244 5.39 0.00 -18.49
CA MET A 244 4.22 -0.78 -18.90
C MET A 244 3.35 -0.13 -19.99
N VAL A 245 3.45 1.18 -20.19
CA VAL A 245 2.64 1.92 -21.17
C VAL A 245 3.36 2.06 -22.52
N GLN A 246 2.63 2.32 -23.60
CA GLN A 246 3.23 2.70 -24.88
C GLN A 246 3.77 4.14 -24.85
N LYS A 247 4.71 4.44 -25.74
CA LYS A 247 5.40 5.73 -25.82
C LYS A 247 5.29 6.34 -27.21
N ASN A 248 5.38 7.67 -27.25
CA ASN A 248 5.60 8.45 -28.46
C ASN A 248 6.49 9.63 -28.06
N ASP A 249 7.62 9.80 -28.73
CA ASP A 249 8.62 10.83 -28.42
C ASP A 249 8.08 12.26 -28.64
N LYS A 250 6.96 12.40 -29.37
CA LYS A 250 6.26 13.66 -29.60
C LYS A 250 5.08 13.90 -28.65
N ALA A 251 4.78 12.95 -27.77
CA ALA A 251 3.86 13.16 -26.64
C ALA A 251 4.64 13.61 -25.42
N LYS A 252 4.02 14.40 -24.54
CA LYS A 252 4.64 14.96 -23.33
C LYS A 252 4.16 14.23 -22.09
N PHE A 253 5.07 13.64 -21.35
CA PHE A 253 4.78 12.95 -20.09
C PHE A 253 5.13 13.82 -18.90
N LEU A 254 4.16 14.16 -18.05
CA LEU A 254 4.38 14.84 -16.79
C LEU A 254 4.14 13.85 -15.65
N TYR A 255 5.18 13.57 -14.87
CA TYR A 255 5.11 12.62 -13.76
C TYR A 255 5.30 13.32 -12.42
N ILE A 256 4.27 13.28 -11.56
CA ILE A 256 4.34 13.82 -10.21
C ILE A 256 4.58 12.73 -9.16
N TYR A 257 5.58 12.94 -8.32
CA TYR A 257 5.98 12.08 -7.21
C TYR A 257 6.02 12.85 -5.90
N ARG A 258 6.03 12.12 -4.78
CA ARG A 258 5.93 12.69 -3.42
C ARG A 258 6.74 11.89 -2.42
N ARG A 259 7.11 12.45 -1.27
CA ARG A 259 7.73 11.67 -0.20
C ARG A 259 6.85 10.47 0.20
N PRO A 260 7.44 9.28 0.39
CA PRO A 260 6.68 8.04 0.58
C PRO A 260 5.85 8.05 1.86
N GLU A 261 6.34 8.64 2.95
CA GLU A 261 5.61 8.71 4.22
C GLU A 261 4.30 9.48 4.11
N ASP A 262 4.28 10.58 3.36
CA ASP A 262 3.08 11.37 3.11
C ASP A 262 2.13 10.68 2.11
N THR A 263 2.70 9.95 1.16
CA THR A 263 1.96 9.16 0.16
C THR A 263 1.17 8.04 0.83
N ILE A 264 1.79 7.30 1.75
CA ILE A 264 1.15 6.23 2.56
C ILE A 264 -0.10 6.77 3.26
N ILE A 265 0.05 7.83 4.05
CA ILE A 265 -1.07 8.39 4.83
C ILE A 265 -2.16 8.95 3.91
N SER A 266 -1.76 9.61 2.81
CA SER A 266 -2.75 10.12 1.86
C SER A 266 -3.52 9.00 1.15
N TYR A 267 -2.90 7.86 0.90
CA TYR A 267 -3.52 6.72 0.23
C TYR A 267 -4.39 5.90 1.19
N TYR A 268 -3.91 5.66 2.40
CA TYR A 268 -4.71 5.08 3.49
C TYR A 268 -6.05 5.79 3.69
N HIS A 269 -6.03 7.12 3.85
CA HIS A 269 -7.26 7.89 4.05
C HIS A 269 -8.15 7.95 2.82
N PHE A 270 -7.56 7.90 1.62
CA PHE A 270 -8.33 7.87 0.38
C PHE A 270 -9.15 6.59 0.25
N LEU A 271 -8.56 5.43 0.55
CA LEU A 271 -9.30 4.16 0.57
C LEU A 271 -10.42 4.16 1.62
N HIS A 272 -10.17 4.76 2.79
CA HIS A 272 -11.21 4.94 3.82
C HIS A 272 -12.37 5.80 3.34
N THR A 273 -12.06 6.86 2.61
CA THR A 273 -13.05 7.79 2.07
C THR A 273 -13.94 7.15 0.99
N LEU A 274 -13.42 6.14 0.28
CA LEU A 274 -14.17 5.37 -0.71
C LEU A 274 -14.94 4.17 -0.11
N GLU A 275 -14.88 3.98 1.21
CA GLU A 275 -15.53 2.86 1.92
C GLU A 275 -15.16 1.47 1.34
N LEU A 276 -13.95 1.34 0.75
CA LEU A 276 -13.48 0.12 0.09
C LEU A 276 -12.86 -0.88 1.09
N ASN A 277 -13.60 -1.23 2.15
CA ASN A 277 -13.14 -2.11 3.26
C ASN A 277 -11.67 -1.87 3.61
N PRO A 278 -11.30 -0.64 3.96
CA PRO A 278 -9.91 -0.26 4.04
C PRO A 278 -9.23 -1.06 5.18
N PRO A 279 -8.00 -1.55 4.96
CA PRO A 279 -7.24 -2.19 6.02
C PRO A 279 -6.93 -1.19 7.14
N GLU A 280 -6.68 -1.69 8.35
CA GLU A 280 -6.07 -0.90 9.43
C GLU A 280 -4.74 -0.31 8.95
N LEU A 281 -4.28 0.79 9.56
CA LEU A 281 -3.09 1.50 9.09
C LEU A 281 -1.83 0.61 9.04
N ASP A 282 -1.68 -0.29 10.01
CA ASP A 282 -0.54 -1.21 10.04
C ASP A 282 -0.58 -2.20 8.88
N ASP A 283 -1.74 -2.82 8.62
CA ASP A 283 -1.93 -3.72 7.48
C ASP A 283 -1.73 -2.98 6.14
N PHE A 284 -2.23 -1.74 6.05
CA PHE A 284 -2.01 -0.89 4.88
C PHE A 284 -0.52 -0.60 4.65
N PHE A 285 0.21 -0.27 5.72
CA PHE A 285 1.63 0.01 5.68
C PHE A 285 2.43 -1.19 5.18
N GLU A 286 2.13 -2.40 5.66
CA GLU A 286 2.78 -3.63 5.20
C GLU A 286 2.52 -3.93 3.72
N ASN A 287 1.28 -3.76 3.27
CA ASN A 287 0.92 -3.92 1.86
C ASN A 287 1.64 -2.89 0.98
N PHE A 288 1.74 -1.64 1.44
CA PHE A 288 2.47 -0.59 0.73
C PHE A 288 3.97 -0.91 0.63
N LEU A 289 4.60 -1.32 1.74
CA LEU A 289 6.03 -1.62 1.79
C LEU A 289 6.40 -2.82 0.92
N SER A 290 5.57 -3.86 0.92
CA SER A 290 5.75 -5.06 0.10
C SER A 290 5.35 -4.89 -1.37
N GLY A 291 4.59 -3.85 -1.70
CA GLY A 291 4.01 -3.66 -3.03
C GLY A 291 2.78 -4.54 -3.30
N GLU A 292 2.20 -5.17 -2.27
CA GLU A 292 0.93 -5.91 -2.32
C GLU A 292 -0.28 -4.94 -2.31
N ILE A 293 -0.21 -3.88 -3.10
CA ILE A 293 -1.25 -2.85 -3.24
C ILE A 293 -1.39 -2.45 -4.72
N GLY A 294 -2.52 -1.83 -5.07
CA GLY A 294 -2.72 -1.25 -6.41
C GLY A 294 -1.52 -0.43 -6.88
N TYR A 295 -1.11 -0.68 -8.13
CA TYR A 295 0.04 -0.12 -8.83
C TYR A 295 1.42 -0.56 -8.31
N GLY A 296 1.46 -1.56 -7.42
CA GLY A 296 2.68 -2.25 -7.01
C GLY A 296 3.56 -1.46 -6.04
N ASN A 297 4.86 -1.75 -6.04
CA ASN A 297 5.81 -1.09 -5.15
C ASN A 297 6.05 0.37 -5.56
N TYR A 298 5.90 1.27 -4.60
CA TYR A 298 6.03 2.71 -4.83
C TYR A 298 7.40 3.13 -5.40
N CYS A 299 8.50 2.62 -4.83
CA CYS A 299 9.83 3.00 -5.27
C CYS A 299 10.10 2.52 -6.69
N ASP A 300 9.74 1.28 -7.01
CA ASP A 300 9.87 0.72 -8.36
C ASP A 300 9.04 1.53 -9.37
N HIS A 301 7.83 1.96 -8.98
CA HIS A 301 6.98 2.83 -9.79
C HIS A 301 7.62 4.19 -10.09
N VAL A 302 8.14 4.87 -9.07
CA VAL A 302 8.81 6.17 -9.25
C VAL A 302 10.09 6.02 -10.07
N LEU A 303 10.90 5.00 -9.79
CA LEU A 303 12.12 4.73 -10.55
C LEU A 303 11.86 4.46 -12.03
N SER A 304 10.72 3.84 -12.37
CA SER A 304 10.34 3.61 -13.77
C SER A 304 10.26 4.91 -14.57
N TYR A 305 9.81 6.01 -13.96
CA TYR A 305 9.81 7.35 -14.58
C TYR A 305 11.13 8.08 -14.37
N TYR A 306 11.75 7.91 -13.19
CA TYR A 306 13.00 8.59 -12.85
C TYR A 306 14.15 8.22 -13.78
N ALA A 307 14.16 6.99 -14.32
CA ALA A 307 15.11 6.55 -15.33
C ALA A 307 15.09 7.41 -16.61
N HIS A 308 13.96 8.07 -16.89
CA HIS A 308 13.72 8.90 -18.07
C HIS A 308 13.79 10.40 -17.79
N LYS A 309 14.38 10.81 -16.65
CA LYS A 309 14.47 12.23 -16.24
C LYS A 309 15.17 13.15 -17.24
N ASN A 310 16.00 12.58 -18.12
CA ASN A 310 16.79 13.32 -19.12
C ASN A 310 16.12 13.31 -20.50
N ASP A 311 14.99 12.60 -20.66
CA ASP A 311 14.27 12.56 -21.93
C ASP A 311 13.55 13.89 -22.12
N GLU A 312 13.68 14.50 -23.31
CA GLU A 312 13.15 15.84 -23.60
C GLU A 312 11.61 15.92 -23.45
N ASN A 313 10.93 14.79 -23.58
CA ASN A 313 9.48 14.68 -23.51
C ASN A 313 8.97 14.12 -22.17
N VAL A 314 9.82 14.04 -21.13
CA VAL A 314 9.44 13.62 -19.77
C VAL A 314 9.80 14.70 -18.75
N LEU A 315 8.80 15.19 -18.00
CA LEU A 315 8.99 16.14 -16.90
C LEU A 315 8.68 15.48 -15.55
N LEU A 316 9.69 15.41 -14.69
CA LEU A 316 9.52 14.98 -13.30
C LEU A 316 9.23 16.16 -12.38
N ILE A 317 8.21 15.98 -11.53
CA ILE A 317 7.66 17.03 -10.66
C ILE A 317 7.58 16.46 -9.23
N SER A 318 8.30 17.08 -8.30
CA SER A 318 8.15 16.79 -6.86
C SER A 318 6.97 17.58 -6.31
N TYR A 319 6.05 16.90 -5.62
CA TYR A 319 4.96 17.53 -4.87
C TYR A 319 5.49 18.58 -3.88
N GLU A 320 6.60 18.27 -3.21
CA GLU A 320 7.22 19.15 -2.22
C GLU A 320 7.75 20.43 -2.85
N LYS A 321 8.51 20.32 -3.96
CA LYS A 321 9.02 21.48 -4.70
C LYS A 321 7.88 22.32 -5.26
N LEU A 322 6.86 21.67 -5.83
CA LEU A 322 5.67 22.34 -6.33
C LEU A 322 4.93 23.12 -5.23
N LEU A 323 4.88 22.60 -4.00
CA LEU A 323 4.23 23.28 -2.87
C LEU A 323 5.05 24.44 -2.31
N LEU A 324 6.37 24.28 -2.23
CA LEU A 324 7.25 25.30 -1.66
C LEU A 324 7.52 26.45 -2.66
N ASN A 325 7.64 26.15 -3.95
CA ASN A 325 8.02 27.10 -5.00
C ASN A 325 6.99 27.12 -6.14
N ARG A 326 5.72 27.37 -5.80
CA ARG A 326 4.57 27.25 -6.72
C ARG A 326 4.75 28.01 -8.04
N ARG A 327 5.18 29.27 -7.97
CA ARG A 327 5.32 30.14 -9.15
C ARG A 327 6.30 29.56 -10.15
N ASP A 328 7.51 29.25 -9.69
CA ASP A 328 8.60 28.79 -10.54
C ASP A 328 8.32 27.39 -11.11
N GLU A 329 7.75 26.48 -10.31
CA GLU A 329 7.38 25.15 -10.82
C GLU A 329 6.23 25.21 -11.83
N ILE A 330 5.26 26.12 -11.68
CA ILE A 330 4.21 26.34 -12.68
C ILE A 330 4.79 26.90 -13.98
N LEU A 331 5.72 27.86 -13.90
CA LEU A 331 6.43 28.39 -15.07
C LEU A 331 7.27 27.30 -15.76
N ARG A 332 7.94 26.44 -14.99
CA ARG A 332 8.68 25.28 -15.49
C ARG A 332 7.77 24.28 -16.21
N ILE A 333 6.58 23.99 -15.65
CA ILE A 333 5.56 23.17 -16.30
C ILE A 333 5.10 23.83 -17.60
N ALA A 334 4.79 25.12 -17.60
CA ALA A 334 4.35 25.83 -18.80
C ALA A 334 5.41 25.78 -19.92
N LYS A 335 6.68 26.02 -19.57
CA LYS A 335 7.80 25.91 -20.53
C LYS A 335 7.93 24.52 -21.13
N PHE A 336 7.79 23.48 -20.31
CA PHE A 336 7.79 22.11 -20.80
C PHE A 336 6.60 21.83 -21.73
N LEU A 337 5.41 22.35 -21.40
CA LEU A 337 4.22 22.23 -22.25
C LEU A 337 4.37 22.97 -23.59
N GLY A 338 5.19 24.02 -23.66
CA GLY A 338 5.57 24.71 -24.89
C GLY A 338 5.87 26.19 -24.67
N GLU A 339 6.68 26.77 -25.55
CA GLU A 339 7.13 28.16 -25.42
C GLU A 339 5.95 29.16 -25.41
N GLU A 340 4.91 28.92 -26.20
CA GLU A 340 3.69 29.76 -26.19
C GLU A 340 3.06 29.82 -24.79
N TYR A 341 2.96 28.69 -24.09
CA TYR A 341 2.36 28.65 -22.76
C TYR A 341 3.21 29.39 -21.72
N TYR A 342 4.53 29.26 -21.82
CA TYR A 342 5.45 30.00 -20.96
C TYR A 342 5.35 31.51 -21.17
N GLN A 343 5.42 31.97 -22.43
CA GLN A 343 5.32 33.39 -22.74
C GLN A 343 3.98 33.98 -22.30
N ASN A 344 2.87 33.27 -22.52
CA ASN A 344 1.55 33.71 -22.03
C ASN A 344 1.55 33.98 -20.50
N LEU A 345 2.26 33.18 -19.69
CA LEU A 345 2.31 33.38 -18.24
C LEU A 345 3.31 34.45 -17.80
N VAL A 346 4.41 34.63 -18.54
CA VAL A 346 5.45 35.62 -18.21
C VAL A 346 5.02 37.03 -18.62
N GLU A 347 4.32 37.15 -19.75
CA GLU A 347 3.86 38.44 -20.27
C GLU A 347 2.55 38.91 -19.61
N ASP A 348 1.68 37.99 -19.22
CA ASP A 348 0.42 38.27 -18.51
C ASP A 348 0.48 37.80 -17.05
N GLU A 349 0.96 38.69 -16.19
CA GLU A 349 1.03 38.48 -14.74
C GLU A 349 -0.36 38.19 -14.12
N SER A 350 -1.43 38.77 -14.68
CA SER A 350 -2.80 38.51 -14.20
C SER A 350 -3.25 37.08 -14.50
N LEU A 351 -2.84 36.54 -15.64
CA LEU A 351 -3.06 35.13 -15.96
C LEU A 351 -2.30 34.23 -14.99
N LEU A 352 -1.02 34.51 -14.72
CA LEU A 352 -0.22 33.72 -13.78
C LEU A 352 -0.81 33.73 -12.35
N GLU A 353 -1.20 34.90 -11.84
CA GLU A 353 -1.86 35.02 -10.54
C GLU A 353 -3.19 34.24 -10.50
N LYS A 354 -3.96 34.27 -11.60
CA LYS A 354 -5.19 33.47 -11.71
C LYS A 354 -4.90 31.96 -11.68
N VAL A 355 -3.85 31.49 -12.35
CA VAL A 355 -3.42 30.08 -12.28
C VAL A 355 -3.01 29.73 -10.83
N LEU A 356 -2.23 30.60 -10.17
CA LEU A 356 -1.79 30.43 -8.80
C LEU A 356 -2.95 30.41 -7.80
N GLU A 357 -3.94 31.27 -7.96
CA GLU A 357 -5.13 31.31 -7.10
C GLU A 357 -5.95 30.04 -7.29
N ARG A 358 -6.32 29.70 -8.54
CA ARG A 358 -7.28 28.62 -8.81
C ARG A 358 -6.72 27.22 -8.57
N THR A 359 -5.40 27.09 -8.54
CA THR A 359 -4.72 25.83 -8.25
C THR A 359 -4.20 25.76 -6.82
N ASN A 360 -4.55 26.71 -5.95
CA ASN A 360 -4.24 26.60 -4.53
C ASN A 360 -5.18 25.58 -3.84
N PHE A 361 -4.74 25.05 -2.70
CA PHE A 361 -5.46 23.98 -2.02
C PHE A 361 -6.88 24.37 -1.60
N ASP A 362 -7.06 25.56 -1.03
CA ASP A 362 -8.34 26.02 -0.50
C ASP A 362 -9.36 26.28 -1.62
N TYR A 363 -8.90 26.88 -2.72
CA TYR A 363 -9.71 27.09 -3.91
C TYR A 363 -10.16 25.76 -4.49
N MET A 364 -9.24 24.82 -4.71
CA MET A 364 -9.58 23.51 -5.26
C MET A 364 -10.52 22.74 -4.34
N LYS A 365 -10.26 22.73 -3.02
CA LYS A 365 -11.10 22.07 -2.02
C LYS A 365 -12.52 22.63 -1.98
N LYS A 366 -12.67 23.96 -2.15
CA LYS A 366 -13.97 24.63 -2.17
C LYS A 366 -14.75 24.35 -3.45
N ASN A 367 -14.08 24.30 -4.59
CA ASN A 367 -14.74 24.28 -5.90
C ASN A 367 -14.84 22.89 -6.53
N LEU A 368 -14.15 21.88 -5.99
CA LEU A 368 -14.12 20.53 -6.57
C LEU A 368 -14.62 19.49 -5.57
N SER A 369 -15.59 18.69 -6.00
CA SER A 369 -16.17 17.59 -5.23
C SER A 369 -16.17 16.32 -6.08
N LEU A 370 -15.78 15.20 -5.46
CA LEU A 370 -15.80 13.89 -6.11
C LEU A 370 -17.09 13.16 -5.71
N THR A 371 -17.83 12.63 -6.67
CA THR A 371 -19.00 11.79 -6.37
C THR A 371 -18.56 10.39 -5.94
N HIS A 372 -19.19 9.84 -4.90
CA HIS A 372 -18.86 8.50 -4.42
C HIS A 372 -19.12 7.44 -5.52
N PRO A 373 -18.14 6.60 -5.86
CA PRO A 373 -18.25 5.64 -6.97
C PRO A 373 -19.39 4.60 -6.82
N ASN A 374 -19.68 4.16 -5.59
CA ASN A 374 -20.68 3.11 -5.33
C ASN A 374 -22.14 3.59 -5.24
N LEU A 375 -22.43 4.89 -5.44
CA LEU A 375 -23.77 5.45 -5.25
C LEU A 375 -24.30 6.08 -6.55
N LYS A 376 -24.63 5.23 -7.52
CA LYS A 376 -25.62 5.51 -8.57
C LYS A 376 -26.98 4.88 -8.23
N LYS A 377 -27.42 4.93 -6.97
CA LYS A 377 -28.85 4.74 -6.67
C LYS A 377 -29.54 6.08 -6.93
N GLU A 378 -30.64 6.05 -7.68
CA GLU A 378 -31.41 7.23 -8.04
C GLU A 378 -31.72 8.09 -6.80
N GLY A 379 -31.31 9.36 -6.83
CA GLY A 379 -31.73 10.38 -5.86
C GLY A 379 -30.68 10.93 -4.91
N GLU A 380 -29.61 10.18 -4.57
CA GLU A 380 -28.61 10.64 -3.58
C GLU A 380 -27.18 10.66 -4.15
N ARG A 381 -26.68 11.86 -4.51
CA ARG A 381 -25.27 12.08 -4.80
C ARG A 381 -24.52 12.32 -3.49
N LYS A 382 -23.95 11.26 -2.90
CA LYS A 382 -23.00 11.42 -1.78
C LYS A 382 -21.67 11.89 -2.35
N THR A 383 -21.23 13.09 -1.97
CA THR A 383 -19.88 13.57 -2.27
C THR A 383 -18.90 13.03 -1.24
N VAL A 384 -17.66 12.79 -1.67
CA VAL A 384 -16.58 12.34 -0.79
C VAL A 384 -15.56 13.44 -0.54
N ASN A 385 -15.00 13.46 0.67
CA ASN A 385 -13.95 14.40 1.06
C ASN A 385 -12.60 14.02 0.42
N PHE A 386 -12.43 14.31 -0.86
CA PHE A 386 -11.20 14.03 -1.60
C PHE A 386 -10.01 14.90 -1.13
N PHE A 387 -10.29 16.17 -0.80
CA PHE A 387 -9.29 17.14 -0.33
C PHE A 387 -9.12 17.06 1.19
N ARG A 388 -8.03 16.44 1.64
CA ARG A 388 -7.77 16.17 3.06
C ARG A 388 -7.05 17.32 3.77
N LYS A 389 -5.72 17.40 3.64
CA LYS A 389 -4.87 18.41 4.29
C LYS A 389 -3.99 19.24 3.35
N GLY A 390 -3.47 18.65 2.26
CA GLY A 390 -2.63 19.38 1.30
C GLY A 390 -1.24 19.77 1.79
N VAL A 391 -0.73 19.18 2.88
CA VAL A 391 0.53 19.58 3.55
C VAL A 391 1.66 18.57 3.36
N ILE A 392 2.89 19.00 3.62
CA ILE A 392 4.09 18.15 3.75
C ILE A 392 4.29 17.74 5.22
N GLY A 393 4.71 16.50 5.46
CA GLY A 393 5.14 16.01 6.78
C GLY A 393 4.02 15.46 7.66
N ASP A 394 2.84 15.16 7.10
CA ASP A 394 1.77 14.49 7.84
C ASP A 394 2.08 13.00 8.08
N GLY A 395 2.84 12.38 7.16
CA GLY A 395 3.39 11.04 7.28
C GLY A 395 4.25 10.87 8.53
N LYS A 396 5.20 11.77 8.74
CA LYS A 396 6.09 11.77 9.92
C LYS A 396 5.33 11.94 11.24
N LYS A 397 4.15 12.57 11.22
CA LYS A 397 3.30 12.76 12.41
C LYS A 397 2.38 11.58 12.70
N SER A 398 2.08 10.76 11.69
CA SER A 398 1.05 9.72 11.77
C SER A 398 1.64 8.32 11.87
N LEU A 399 2.80 8.06 11.26
CA LEU A 399 3.47 6.78 11.31
C LEU A 399 4.28 6.61 12.60
N SER A 400 4.35 5.38 13.10
CA SER A 400 5.17 5.06 14.27
C SER A 400 6.67 5.18 13.95
N SER A 401 7.50 5.31 14.99
CA SER A 401 8.96 5.35 14.83
C SER A 401 9.52 4.10 14.14
N ASP A 402 8.94 2.92 14.40
CA ASP A 402 9.31 1.67 13.74
C ASP A 402 8.94 1.68 12.25
N GLN A 403 7.71 2.09 11.91
CA GLN A 403 7.26 2.22 10.52
C GLN A 403 8.13 3.21 9.75
N LEU A 404 8.43 4.38 10.32
CA LEU A 404 9.31 5.36 9.70
C LEU A 404 10.72 4.81 9.45
N LYS A 405 11.28 4.06 10.41
CA LYS A 405 12.58 3.42 10.25
C LYS A 405 12.56 2.38 9.13
N ARG A 406 11.59 1.45 9.14
CA ARG A 406 11.47 0.39 8.14
C ARG A 406 11.22 0.94 6.74
N LEU A 407 10.40 1.99 6.63
CA LEU A 407 10.19 2.71 5.38
C LEU A 407 11.49 3.33 4.88
N LYS A 408 12.23 4.02 5.76
CA LYS A 408 13.53 4.61 5.42
C LYS A 408 14.51 3.55 4.93
N ASP A 409 14.64 2.43 5.64
CA ASP A 409 15.55 1.35 5.28
C ASP A 409 15.21 0.78 3.89
N SER A 410 13.92 0.53 3.64
CA SER A 410 13.44 0.06 2.32
C SER A 410 13.68 1.07 1.20
N VAL A 411 13.43 2.36 1.44
CA VAL A 411 13.68 3.44 0.46
C VAL A 411 15.17 3.56 0.16
N MET A 412 16.04 3.50 1.17
CA MET A 412 17.49 3.54 0.97
C MET A 412 17.99 2.36 0.13
N GLU A 413 17.47 1.16 0.38
CA GLU A 413 17.81 -0.04 -0.38
C GLU A 413 17.35 0.07 -1.83
N LYS A 414 16.08 0.42 -2.04
CA LYS A 414 15.45 0.48 -3.36
C LYS A 414 15.98 1.60 -4.24
N LEU A 415 16.23 2.77 -3.67
CA LEU A 415 16.70 3.96 -4.39
C LEU A 415 18.23 4.06 -4.43
N LYS A 416 18.96 3.04 -3.98
CA LYS A 416 20.42 3.03 -3.93
C LYS A 416 21.01 3.39 -5.29
N GLY A 417 21.86 4.41 -5.31
CA GLY A 417 22.52 4.89 -6.54
C GLY A 417 21.68 5.85 -7.39
N SER A 418 20.44 6.14 -7.02
CA SER A 418 19.63 7.18 -7.67
C SER A 418 19.86 8.55 -7.03
N GLU A 419 19.79 9.61 -7.84
CA GLU A 419 19.77 11.00 -7.34
C GLU A 419 18.53 11.30 -6.49
N LEU A 420 17.43 10.57 -6.72
CA LEU A 420 16.19 10.70 -5.93
C LEU A 420 16.42 10.39 -4.45
N LEU A 421 17.32 9.44 -4.15
CA LEU A 421 17.67 9.13 -2.76
C LEU A 421 18.25 10.36 -2.05
N GLN A 422 19.09 11.15 -2.72
CA GLN A 422 19.65 12.37 -2.14
C GLN A 422 18.56 13.41 -1.89
N GLU A 423 17.61 13.56 -2.80
CA GLU A 423 16.48 14.49 -2.64
C GLU A 423 15.59 14.16 -1.42
N TRP A 424 15.37 12.88 -1.12
CA TRP A 424 14.50 12.47 -0.02
C TRP A 424 15.21 12.31 1.33
N MET A 425 16.51 12.06 1.31
CA MET A 425 17.32 11.87 2.52
C MET A 425 17.89 13.17 3.07
N ASN A 426 17.98 14.20 2.23
CA ASN A 426 18.21 15.59 2.65
C ASN A 426 16.89 16.26 3.06
#